data_AF-A0A9D9H8W0-F1
#
_entry.id   AF-A0A9D9H8W0-F1
#
_cell.length_a   1.000
_cell.length_b   1.000
_cell.length_c   1.000
_cell.angle_alpha   90.00
_cell.angle_beta   90.00
_cell.angle_gamma   90.00
#
_symmetry.space_group_name_H-M   'P 1'
#
loop_
_entity.id
_entity.type
_entity.pdbx_description
1 polymer ?
#
loop_
_entity_poly.entity_id
_entity_poly.type
_entity_poly.pdbx_seq_one_letter_code
_entity_poly.pdbx_strand_id
1 'polypeptide(L)'
;MEGLKNNWNSLLSVCSLLVAIISALISFSAFNREKYSDSASFSVVENLWNSKEPSFALINESTKKLAQLPDHTYLMLIPSKILWYSIGKVMSNLVLSPVSYQTILDQKDYYQTTGKLEKSVLPKQFFAKKGMRDNVRSEKFTLPNSDIKCQVITYPMLLIITPIHYKYIGDKNFKRIILASTPIDKKEISPTVLRNLKSYIKDNSDLEVKVNENESVYQTANNQVLDKFKRTVDGKDKDLKFLGGKKGGYDNVLRYFNELISPHDPME
;
A
#
# COMPACT_ATOMS: atom_id res chain seq x y z
N MET A 1 -52.70 28.04 -42.01
CA MET A 1 -51.27 27.67 -42.21
C MET A 1 -50.33 28.20 -41.12
N GLU A 2 -50.78 29.04 -40.17
CA GLU A 2 -49.92 29.56 -39.08
C GLU A 2 -49.73 28.60 -37.89
N GLY A 3 -50.73 27.78 -37.56
CA GLY A 3 -50.66 26.83 -36.43
C GLY A 3 -49.62 25.71 -36.59
N LEU A 4 -49.34 25.28 -37.84
CA LEU A 4 -48.30 24.28 -38.12
C LEU A 4 -46.89 24.88 -38.03
N LYS A 5 -46.68 26.13 -38.43
CA LYS A 5 -45.37 26.83 -38.32
C LYS A 5 -44.94 27.03 -36.86
N ASN A 6 -45.87 27.36 -35.97
CA ASN A 6 -45.57 27.53 -34.54
C ASN A 6 -45.17 26.22 -33.86
N ASN A 7 -45.77 25.09 -34.26
CA ASN A 7 -45.43 23.78 -33.71
C ASN A 7 -44.04 23.31 -34.15
N TRP A 8 -43.63 23.59 -35.39
CA TRP A 8 -42.29 23.24 -35.89
C TRP A 8 -41.18 24.08 -35.23
N ASN A 9 -41.40 25.38 -35.02
CA ASN A 9 -40.44 26.24 -34.33
C ASN A 9 -40.28 25.86 -32.84
N SER A 10 -41.39 25.50 -32.18
CA SER A 10 -41.40 24.92 -30.83
C SER A 10 -40.58 23.63 -30.77
N LEU A 11 -40.82 22.70 -31.70
CA LEU A 11 -40.14 21.40 -31.74
C LEU A 11 -38.63 21.55 -32.06
N LEU A 12 -38.25 22.46 -32.95
CA LEU A 12 -36.86 22.82 -33.23
C LEU A 12 -36.16 23.43 -32.00
N SER A 13 -36.86 24.27 -31.22
CA SER A 13 -36.31 24.87 -29.99
C SER A 13 -36.09 23.84 -28.87
N VAL A 14 -36.97 22.82 -28.77
CA VAL A 14 -36.80 21.71 -27.84
C VAL A 14 -35.64 20.82 -28.26
N CYS A 15 -35.50 20.53 -29.55
CA CYS A 15 -34.36 19.77 -30.08
C CYS A 15 -33.02 20.50 -29.87
N SER A 16 -32.95 21.82 -30.08
CA SER A 16 -31.72 22.57 -29.84
C SER A 16 -31.34 22.61 -28.36
N LEU A 17 -32.32 22.71 -27.46
CA LEU A 17 -32.11 22.61 -26.01
C LEU A 17 -31.56 21.23 -25.62
N LEU A 18 -32.11 20.15 -26.17
CA LEU A 18 -31.64 18.78 -25.93
C LEU A 18 -30.21 18.58 -26.42
N VAL A 19 -29.87 19.08 -27.60
CA VAL A 19 -28.49 19.01 -28.14
C VAL A 19 -27.52 19.80 -27.26
N ALA A 20 -27.93 20.97 -26.76
CA ALA A 20 -27.12 21.78 -25.84
C ALA A 20 -26.88 21.05 -24.50
N ILE A 21 -27.91 20.42 -23.94
CA ILE A 21 -27.80 19.63 -22.70
C ILE A 21 -26.88 18.43 -22.90
N ILE A 22 -27.04 17.67 -23.98
CA ILE A 22 -26.17 16.53 -24.30
C ILE A 22 -24.72 17.00 -24.50
N SER A 23 -24.51 18.10 -25.21
CA SER A 23 -23.18 18.67 -25.44
C SER A 23 -22.52 19.17 -24.14
N ALA A 24 -23.30 19.75 -23.23
CA ALA A 24 -22.85 20.16 -21.91
C ALA A 24 -22.47 18.95 -21.04
N LEU A 25 -23.27 17.86 -21.08
CA LEU A 25 -22.97 16.62 -20.37
C LEU A 25 -21.71 15.92 -20.91
N ILE A 26 -21.54 15.88 -22.24
CA ILE A 26 -20.34 15.35 -22.88
C ILE A 26 -19.12 16.21 -22.53
N SER A 27 -19.25 17.54 -22.59
CA SER A 27 -18.18 18.47 -22.20
C SER A 27 -17.81 18.35 -20.72
N PHE A 28 -18.79 18.19 -19.83
CA PHE A 28 -18.55 18.00 -18.40
C PHE A 28 -17.87 16.66 -18.12
N SER A 29 -18.29 15.59 -18.81
CA SER A 29 -17.62 14.28 -18.81
C SER A 29 -16.17 14.37 -19.30
N ALA A 30 -15.94 15.07 -20.41
CA ALA A 30 -14.62 15.28 -20.99
C ALA A 30 -13.72 16.12 -20.06
N PHE A 31 -14.25 17.18 -19.48
CA PHE A 31 -13.55 18.03 -18.51
C PHE A 31 -13.17 17.27 -17.22
N ASN A 32 -14.06 16.40 -16.72
CA ASN A 32 -13.72 15.54 -15.60
C ASN A 32 -12.65 14.51 -15.98
N ARG A 33 -12.70 13.94 -17.19
CA ARG A 33 -11.63 13.08 -17.71
C ARG A 33 -10.29 13.81 -17.85
N GLU A 34 -10.27 15.08 -18.28
CA GLU A 34 -9.06 15.90 -18.29
C GLU A 34 -8.52 16.14 -16.88
N LYS A 35 -9.38 16.42 -15.89
CA LYS A 35 -8.94 16.54 -14.48
C LYS A 35 -8.34 15.24 -13.93
N TYR A 36 -8.89 14.07 -14.30
CA TYR A 36 -8.30 12.77 -13.96
C TYR A 36 -7.01 12.49 -14.74
N SER A 37 -6.87 13.00 -15.97
CA SER A 37 -5.63 12.95 -16.76
C SER A 37 -4.53 13.84 -16.17
N ASP A 38 -4.90 14.90 -15.44
CA ASP A 38 -3.96 15.91 -14.92
C ASP A 38 -3.31 15.57 -13.57
N SER A 39 -3.86 14.63 -12.79
CA SER A 39 -3.30 14.24 -11.50
C SER A 39 -2.18 13.18 -11.64
N ALA A 40 -1.22 13.21 -10.72
CA ALA A 40 -0.22 12.16 -10.61
C ALA A 40 -0.89 10.87 -10.16
N SER A 41 -0.84 9.82 -10.97
CA SER A 41 -1.53 8.56 -10.66
C SER A 41 -0.53 7.41 -10.75
N PHE A 42 0.42 7.36 -9.82
CA PHE A 42 1.30 6.21 -9.70
C PHE A 42 0.66 5.15 -8.80
N SER A 43 1.05 3.89 -9.01
CA SER A 43 0.59 2.74 -8.23
C SER A 43 1.66 1.68 -8.21
N VAL A 44 1.81 0.98 -7.08
CA VAL A 44 2.56 -0.27 -7.03
C VAL A 44 1.58 -1.41 -6.90
N VAL A 45 1.54 -2.28 -7.92
CA VAL A 45 0.62 -3.41 -7.97
C VAL A 45 1.38 -4.70 -7.73
N GLU A 46 1.01 -5.41 -6.67
CA GLU A 46 1.54 -6.70 -6.29
C GLU A 46 0.86 -7.84 -7.05
N ASN A 47 1.65 -8.84 -7.44
CA ASN A 47 1.26 -10.11 -8.04
C ASN A 47 2.01 -11.25 -7.33
N LEU A 48 1.81 -11.34 -6.01
CA LEU A 48 2.47 -12.33 -5.17
C LEU A 48 1.84 -13.74 -5.29
N TRP A 49 0.68 -13.85 -5.93
CA TRP A 49 0.01 -15.14 -6.17
C TRP A 49 0.50 -15.88 -7.42
N ASN A 50 1.57 -15.39 -8.06
CA ASN A 50 2.30 -16.16 -9.06
C ASN A 50 3.33 -17.05 -8.36
N SER A 51 3.09 -18.36 -8.31
CA SER A 51 3.95 -19.32 -7.60
C SER A 51 5.35 -19.50 -8.18
N LYS A 52 5.56 -19.12 -9.44
CA LYS A 52 6.87 -19.21 -10.10
C LYS A 52 7.65 -17.91 -9.98
N GLU A 53 6.97 -16.78 -10.16
CA GLU A 53 7.56 -15.45 -10.15
C GLU A 53 6.66 -14.45 -9.41
N PRO A 54 6.64 -14.49 -8.06
CA PRO A 54 6.05 -13.42 -7.27
C PRO A 54 6.66 -12.09 -7.71
N SER A 55 5.87 -11.05 -7.84
CA SER A 55 6.37 -9.78 -8.36
C SER A 55 5.51 -8.61 -7.93
N PHE A 56 6.05 -7.41 -8.09
CA PHE A 56 5.27 -6.18 -8.07
C PHE A 56 5.69 -5.27 -9.22
N ALA A 57 4.87 -4.29 -9.55
CA ALA A 57 5.12 -3.40 -10.68
C ALA A 57 4.73 -1.96 -10.36
N LEU A 58 5.59 -1.03 -10.75
CA LEU A 58 5.27 0.40 -10.78
C LEU A 58 4.47 0.71 -12.04
N ILE A 59 3.31 1.33 -11.84
CA ILE A 59 2.36 1.68 -12.90
C ILE A 59 2.11 3.19 -12.85
N ASN A 60 2.19 3.84 -14.01
CA ASN A 60 1.58 5.14 -14.25
C ASN A 60 0.15 4.92 -14.77
N GLU A 61 -0.83 5.09 -13.91
CA GLU A 61 -2.26 5.04 -14.24
C GLU A 61 -2.75 6.30 -14.96
N SER A 62 -1.95 7.38 -15.00
CA SER A 62 -2.29 8.56 -15.77
C SER A 62 -2.20 8.25 -17.26
N THR A 63 -3.12 8.83 -18.03
CA THR A 63 -3.05 8.86 -19.49
C THR A 63 -1.95 9.79 -20.01
N LYS A 64 -1.38 10.66 -19.16
CA LYS A 64 -0.26 11.52 -19.53
C LYS A 64 1.03 10.74 -19.61
N LYS A 65 1.75 10.93 -20.72
CA LYS A 65 3.09 10.41 -20.93
C LYS A 65 4.09 11.16 -20.06
N LEU A 66 4.91 10.39 -19.36
CA LEU A 66 6.12 10.90 -18.73
C LEU A 66 7.12 11.40 -19.79
N ALA A 67 7.84 12.48 -19.48
CA ALA A 67 8.90 13.00 -20.33
C ALA A 67 10.12 12.07 -20.37
N GLN A 68 10.32 11.30 -19.30
CA GLN A 68 11.35 10.27 -19.14
C GLN A 68 10.89 9.25 -18.10
N LEU A 69 11.57 8.11 -18.02
CA LEU A 69 11.33 7.15 -16.93
C LEU A 69 11.54 7.82 -15.57
N PRO A 70 10.68 7.54 -14.58
CA PRO A 70 10.79 8.15 -13.26
C PRO A 70 11.93 7.51 -12.47
N ASP A 71 12.65 8.33 -11.72
CA ASP A 71 13.62 7.86 -10.73
C ASP A 71 12.87 7.48 -9.45
N HIS A 72 13.08 6.27 -8.97
CA HIS A 72 12.32 5.71 -7.86
C HIS A 72 13.11 4.66 -7.07
N THR A 73 12.70 4.40 -5.84
CA THR A 73 13.27 3.37 -4.96
C THR A 73 12.16 2.69 -4.17
N TYR A 74 12.42 1.48 -3.65
CA TYR A 74 11.45 0.75 -2.84
C TYR A 74 11.95 0.53 -1.42
N LEU A 75 11.08 0.78 -0.44
CA LEU A 75 11.19 0.20 0.90
C LEU A 75 10.08 -0.82 1.06
N MET A 76 10.45 -2.08 1.31
CA MET A 76 9.51 -3.20 1.42
C MET A 76 9.40 -3.64 2.88
N LEU A 77 8.16 -3.85 3.33
CA LEU A 77 7.84 -4.24 4.71
C LEU A 77 6.78 -5.35 4.69
N ILE A 78 6.93 -6.35 5.55
CA ILE A 78 5.91 -7.38 5.81
C ILE A 78 5.13 -6.98 7.07
N PRO A 79 3.81 -6.71 6.96
CA PRO A 79 3.02 -6.30 8.10
C PRO A 79 2.55 -7.50 8.94
N SER A 80 2.70 -7.36 10.26
CA SER A 80 2.17 -8.28 11.27
C SER A 80 1.34 -7.52 12.30
N LYS A 81 0.35 -8.17 12.90
CA LYS A 81 -0.40 -7.65 14.05
C LYS A 81 -0.25 -8.55 15.25
N ILE A 82 -0.06 -7.93 16.40
CA ILE A 82 -0.19 -8.59 17.69
C ILE A 82 -1.59 -8.31 18.21
N LEU A 83 -2.40 -9.35 18.32
CA LEU A 83 -3.74 -9.30 18.88
C LEU A 83 -3.68 -9.59 20.37
N TRP A 84 -4.39 -8.78 21.15
CA TRP A 84 -4.55 -8.91 22.59
C TRP A 84 -6.02 -9.18 22.89
N TYR A 85 -6.30 -10.32 23.53
CA TYR A 85 -7.64 -10.72 23.92
C TYR A 85 -7.76 -10.54 25.44
N SER A 86 -8.52 -9.52 25.86
CA SER A 86 -8.92 -9.30 27.24
C SER A 86 -10.45 -9.39 27.34
N ILE A 87 -11.01 -9.55 28.55
CA ILE A 87 -12.44 -9.80 28.79
C ILE A 87 -13.31 -8.84 27.97
N GLY A 88 -13.94 -9.36 26.90
CA GLY A 88 -14.83 -8.62 26.00
C GLY A 88 -14.17 -7.61 25.06
N LYS A 89 -12.83 -7.46 25.06
CA LYS A 89 -12.11 -6.50 24.21
C LYS A 89 -10.98 -7.19 23.45
N VAL A 90 -10.89 -6.88 22.16
CA VAL A 90 -9.73 -7.23 21.33
C VAL A 90 -9.02 -5.95 20.96
N MET A 91 -7.70 -5.89 21.20
CA MET A 91 -6.83 -4.79 20.78
C MET A 91 -5.77 -5.30 19.82
N SER A 92 -5.24 -4.43 18.96
CA SER A 92 -4.13 -4.80 18.09
C SER A 92 -2.99 -3.78 18.07
N ASN A 93 -1.77 -4.26 17.83
CA ASN A 93 -0.62 -3.43 17.48
C ASN A 93 -0.02 -3.91 16.16
N LEU A 94 0.17 -2.98 15.22
CA LEU A 94 0.91 -3.25 13.99
C LEU A 94 2.41 -3.33 14.26
N VAL A 95 3.09 -4.28 13.61
CA VAL A 95 4.54 -4.44 13.57
C VAL A 95 4.94 -4.58 12.11
N LEU A 96 5.95 -3.84 11.67
CA LEU A 96 6.43 -3.85 10.28
C LEU A 96 7.81 -4.50 10.24
N SER A 97 7.94 -5.63 9.53
CA SER A 97 9.21 -6.34 9.41
C SER A 97 9.90 -5.93 8.10
N PRO A 98 11.09 -5.30 8.13
CA PRO A 98 11.78 -4.85 6.91
C PRO A 98 12.18 -5.99 5.99
N VAL A 99 12.19 -5.74 4.68
CA VAL A 99 12.73 -6.65 3.67
C VAL A 99 13.79 -5.88 2.86
N SER A 100 14.99 -6.46 2.73
CA SER A 100 16.08 -5.84 1.97
C SER A 100 15.69 -5.64 0.51
N TYR A 101 16.03 -4.47 -0.03
CA TYR A 101 15.94 -4.20 -1.47
C TYR A 101 16.72 -5.22 -2.32
N GLN A 102 17.84 -5.72 -1.79
CA GLN A 102 18.69 -6.72 -2.46
C GLN A 102 17.99 -8.07 -2.67
N THR A 103 16.81 -8.25 -2.07
CA THR A 103 15.99 -9.45 -2.25
C THR A 103 15.36 -9.51 -3.65
N ILE A 104 15.21 -8.37 -4.33
CA ILE A 104 14.66 -8.32 -5.69
C ILE A 104 15.64 -9.05 -6.62
N LEU A 105 15.13 -10.10 -7.30
CA LEU A 105 15.95 -10.95 -8.17
C LEU A 105 16.23 -10.30 -9.53
N ASP A 106 15.23 -9.58 -10.05
CA ASP A 106 15.30 -8.94 -11.35
C ASP A 106 14.40 -7.71 -11.38
N GLN A 107 14.83 -6.67 -12.08
CA GLN A 107 14.05 -5.47 -12.37
C GLN A 107 14.00 -5.25 -13.86
N LYS A 108 12.79 -5.32 -14.41
CA LYS A 108 12.55 -5.20 -15.84
C LYS A 108 11.84 -3.89 -16.14
N ASP A 109 12.58 -2.96 -16.72
CA ASP A 109 12.04 -1.74 -17.31
C ASP A 109 11.30 -2.05 -18.60
N TYR A 110 10.07 -1.55 -18.71
CA TYR A 110 9.29 -1.66 -19.95
C TYR A 110 9.60 -0.54 -20.94
N TYR A 111 10.37 0.48 -20.53
CA TYR A 111 10.67 1.69 -21.31
C TYR A 111 9.40 2.40 -21.85
N GLN A 112 8.27 2.20 -21.17
CA GLN A 112 7.00 2.85 -21.44
C GLN A 112 6.84 4.07 -20.54
N THR A 113 6.09 5.07 -20.99
CA THR A 113 5.83 6.31 -20.24
C THR A 113 4.40 6.43 -19.71
N THR A 114 3.59 5.39 -19.94
CA THR A 114 2.20 5.19 -19.48
C THR A 114 2.00 3.71 -19.16
N GLY A 115 1.10 3.40 -18.25
CA GLY A 115 0.84 2.02 -17.86
C GLY A 115 2.01 1.44 -17.07
N LYS A 116 2.41 0.20 -17.38
CA LYS A 116 3.44 -0.50 -16.61
C LYS A 116 4.83 0.02 -16.94
N LEU A 117 5.52 0.60 -15.95
CA LEU A 117 6.83 1.21 -16.12
C LEU A 117 7.95 0.21 -15.83
N GLU A 118 7.85 -0.49 -14.71
CA GLU A 118 8.84 -1.45 -14.21
C GLU A 118 8.12 -2.68 -13.60
N LYS A 119 8.74 -3.86 -13.69
CA LYS A 119 8.38 -5.05 -12.89
C LYS A 119 9.59 -5.48 -12.08
N SER A 120 9.42 -5.59 -10.76
CA SER A 120 10.37 -6.22 -9.86
C SER A 120 9.95 -7.67 -9.57
N VAL A 121 10.84 -8.62 -9.83
CA VAL A 121 10.63 -10.06 -9.56
C VAL A 121 11.22 -10.41 -8.20
N LEU A 122 10.43 -11.11 -7.39
CA LEU A 122 10.79 -11.56 -6.05
C LEU A 122 11.03 -13.07 -6.03
N PRO A 123 11.79 -13.58 -5.05
CA PRO A 123 11.95 -15.01 -4.82
C PRO A 123 10.61 -15.72 -4.59
N LYS A 124 10.54 -17.02 -4.93
CA LYS A 124 9.33 -17.86 -4.75
C LYS A 124 8.78 -17.86 -3.32
N GLN A 125 9.60 -17.54 -2.33
CA GLN A 125 9.25 -17.46 -0.91
C GLN A 125 8.25 -16.35 -0.59
N PHE A 126 8.14 -15.34 -1.46
CA PHE A 126 7.11 -14.30 -1.42
C PHE A 126 5.78 -14.77 -2.01
N PHE A 127 5.68 -16.01 -2.49
CA PHE A 127 4.43 -16.54 -2.99
C PHE A 127 3.36 -16.53 -1.89
N ALA A 128 2.24 -15.89 -2.19
CA ALA A 128 1.09 -15.77 -1.33
C ALA A 128 -0.18 -15.78 -2.16
N LYS A 129 -1.14 -16.65 -1.80
CA LYS A 129 -2.47 -16.63 -2.42
C LYS A 129 -3.25 -15.41 -1.93
N LYS A 130 -4.06 -14.84 -2.83
CA LYS A 130 -4.82 -13.61 -2.56
C LYS A 130 -5.99 -13.92 -1.61
N GLY A 131 -5.87 -13.56 -0.32
CA GLY A 131 -6.99 -13.54 0.61
C GLY A 131 -6.62 -13.72 2.10
N MET A 132 -7.52 -13.27 3.00
CA MET A 132 -7.37 -13.39 4.47
C MET A 132 -7.20 -14.82 4.99
N ARG A 133 -7.51 -15.84 4.16
CA ARG A 133 -7.37 -17.25 4.51
C ARG A 133 -5.92 -17.71 4.61
N ASP A 134 -4.99 -16.97 3.99
CA ASP A 134 -3.57 -17.33 3.93
C ASP A 134 -2.70 -16.52 4.91
N ASN A 135 -3.33 -15.81 5.86
CA ASN A 135 -2.60 -15.18 6.96
C ASN A 135 -1.87 -16.25 7.79
N VAL A 136 -0.58 -16.02 8.06
CA VAL A 136 0.16 -16.84 9.02
C VAL A 136 -0.26 -16.42 10.41
N ARG A 137 -0.71 -17.38 11.23
CA ARG A 137 -1.15 -17.14 12.60
C ARG A 137 -0.33 -17.98 13.55
N SER A 138 0.21 -17.35 14.60
CA SER A 138 0.77 -18.08 15.72
C SER A 138 -0.34 -18.81 16.48
N GLU A 139 0.05 -19.81 17.27
CA GLU A 139 -0.80 -20.30 18.34
C GLU A 139 -1.09 -19.16 19.34
N LYS A 140 -2.27 -19.23 19.96
CA LYS A 140 -2.62 -18.33 21.05
C LYS A 140 -1.85 -18.73 22.29
N PHE A 141 -1.27 -17.77 22.99
CA PHE A 141 -0.61 -17.99 24.27
C PHE A 141 -1.08 -16.98 25.31
N THR A 142 -1.03 -17.36 26.59
CA THR A 142 -1.40 -16.49 27.70
C THR A 142 -0.17 -15.73 28.17
N LEU A 143 -0.33 -14.43 28.42
CA LEU A 143 0.74 -13.61 28.97
C LEU A 143 1.12 -14.08 30.39
N PRO A 144 2.41 -14.04 30.76
CA PRO A 144 2.81 -14.33 32.13
C PRO A 144 2.07 -13.43 33.13
N ASN A 145 1.50 -14.03 34.19
CA ASN A 145 0.80 -13.33 35.27
C ASN A 145 -0.42 -12.49 34.82
N SER A 146 -1.11 -12.89 33.75
CA SER A 146 -2.28 -12.18 33.22
C SER A 146 -3.29 -13.15 32.57
N ASP A 147 -4.57 -12.78 32.55
CA ASP A 147 -5.62 -13.49 31.79
C ASP A 147 -5.66 -13.10 30.30
N ILE A 148 -4.77 -12.21 29.87
CA ILE A 148 -4.69 -11.75 28.50
C ILE A 148 -4.08 -12.83 27.62
N LYS A 149 -4.80 -13.20 26.56
CA LYS A 149 -4.26 -14.07 25.50
C LYS A 149 -3.73 -13.22 24.36
N CYS A 150 -2.65 -13.67 23.72
CA CYS A 150 -2.06 -13.00 22.58
C CYS A 150 -1.96 -13.92 21.36
N GLN A 151 -1.98 -13.33 20.17
CA GLN A 151 -1.73 -14.01 18.89
C GLN A 151 -1.01 -13.07 17.93
N VAL A 152 -0.01 -13.57 17.21
CA VAL A 152 0.62 -12.84 16.11
C VAL A 152 0.01 -13.30 14.79
N ILE A 153 -0.48 -12.35 13.99
CA ILE A 153 -0.99 -12.56 12.65
C ILE A 153 -0.11 -11.82 11.66
N THR A 154 0.46 -12.51 10.68
CA THR A 154 1.24 -11.91 9.59
C THR A 154 0.43 -11.95 8.31
N TYR A 155 0.33 -10.81 7.64
CA TYR A 155 -0.44 -10.70 6.40
C TYR A 155 0.44 -11.09 5.19
N PRO A 156 -0.11 -11.86 4.25
CA PRO A 156 0.63 -12.37 3.10
C PRO A 156 0.70 -11.32 1.98
N MET A 157 1.26 -10.16 2.29
CA MET A 157 1.38 -9.00 1.41
C MET A 157 2.61 -8.16 1.75
N LEU A 158 2.96 -7.21 0.88
CA LEU A 158 3.94 -6.19 1.18
C LEU A 158 3.24 -4.84 1.44
N LEU A 159 3.84 -4.05 2.33
CA LEU A 159 3.71 -2.61 2.34
C LEU A 159 4.92 -2.06 1.59
N ILE A 160 4.70 -1.45 0.44
CA ILE A 160 5.76 -0.90 -0.41
C ILE A 160 5.69 0.62 -0.38
N ILE A 161 6.78 1.24 0.07
CA ILE A 161 6.94 2.70 0.04
C ILE A 161 7.85 3.08 -1.11
N THR A 162 7.34 3.95 -1.97
CA THR A 162 7.99 4.33 -3.24
C THR A 162 8.10 5.85 -3.35
N PRO A 163 9.25 6.44 -2.98
CA PRO A 163 9.59 7.80 -3.38
C PRO A 163 9.79 7.84 -4.89
N ILE A 164 9.11 8.75 -5.59
CA ILE A 164 9.13 8.86 -7.05
C ILE A 164 9.47 10.30 -7.43
N HIS A 165 10.47 10.46 -8.30
CA HIS A 165 10.85 11.72 -8.92
C HIS A 165 10.57 11.64 -10.43
N TYR A 166 9.64 12.46 -10.90
CA TYR A 166 9.07 12.31 -12.24
C TYR A 166 8.74 13.65 -12.89
N LYS A 167 8.46 13.63 -14.19
CA LYS A 167 8.07 14.79 -14.98
C LYS A 167 7.15 14.35 -16.12
N TYR A 168 5.98 14.96 -16.28
CA TYR A 168 5.15 14.74 -17.47
C TYR A 168 5.61 15.59 -18.65
N ILE A 169 5.29 15.17 -19.86
CA ILE A 169 5.50 16.01 -21.06
C ILE A 169 4.74 17.34 -20.87
N GLY A 170 5.41 18.45 -21.10
CA GLY A 170 4.86 19.80 -20.94
C GLY A 170 5.02 20.40 -19.52
N ASP A 171 5.39 19.60 -18.51
CA ASP A 171 5.73 20.16 -17.19
C ASP A 171 7.04 20.97 -17.29
N LYS A 172 7.11 22.10 -16.56
CA LYS A 172 8.35 22.89 -16.47
C LYS A 172 9.39 22.20 -15.60
N ASN A 173 8.97 21.75 -14.41
CA ASN A 173 9.85 21.21 -13.36
C ASN A 173 9.53 19.74 -13.07
N PHE A 174 10.52 19.04 -12.52
CA PHE A 174 10.31 17.73 -11.91
C PHE A 174 9.44 17.85 -10.64
N LYS A 175 8.66 16.81 -10.39
CA LYS A 175 7.78 16.64 -9.23
C LYS A 175 8.26 15.47 -8.39
N ARG A 176 7.96 15.52 -7.09
CA ARG A 176 8.27 14.45 -6.14
C ARG A 176 7.00 14.04 -5.41
N ILE A 177 6.77 12.75 -5.34
CA ILE A 177 5.71 12.15 -4.52
C ILE A 177 6.30 10.98 -3.74
N ILE A 178 5.66 10.59 -2.64
CA ILE A 178 6.01 9.37 -1.92
C ILE A 178 4.74 8.56 -1.79
N LEU A 179 4.71 7.40 -2.43
CA LEU A 179 3.55 6.53 -2.42
C LEU A 179 3.74 5.41 -1.39
N ALA A 180 2.74 5.18 -0.55
CA ALA A 180 2.59 3.93 0.19
C ALA A 180 1.55 3.06 -0.52
N SER A 181 1.86 1.79 -0.74
CA SER A 181 0.96 0.86 -1.43
C SER A 181 0.92 -0.48 -0.72
N THR A 182 -0.30 -1.03 -0.65
CA THR A 182 -0.58 -2.43 -0.34
C THR A 182 -1.47 -2.98 -1.45
N PRO A 183 -1.77 -4.29 -1.48
CA PRO A 183 -2.77 -4.83 -2.39
C PRO A 183 -4.20 -4.34 -2.13
N ILE A 184 -4.45 -3.68 -0.99
CA ILE A 184 -5.77 -3.20 -0.56
C ILE A 184 -5.99 -1.76 -1.00
N ASP A 185 -5.03 -0.88 -0.70
CA ASP A 185 -5.15 0.55 -0.95
C ASP A 185 -3.77 1.21 -1.13
N LYS A 186 -3.77 2.46 -1.59
CA LYS A 186 -2.58 3.29 -1.77
C LYS A 186 -2.82 4.71 -1.31
N LYS A 187 -1.76 5.35 -0.81
CA LYS A 187 -1.84 6.72 -0.29
C LYS A 187 -0.54 7.47 -0.52
N GLU A 188 -0.63 8.75 -0.87
CA GLU A 188 0.53 9.63 -0.84
C GLU A 188 0.87 9.97 0.62
N ILE A 189 2.14 9.83 0.98
CA ILE A 189 2.64 10.09 2.34
C ILE A 189 3.59 11.28 2.35
N SER A 190 3.63 11.99 3.48
CA SER A 190 4.54 13.12 3.62
C SER A 190 5.99 12.66 3.82
N PRO A 191 6.99 13.50 3.48
CA PRO A 191 8.39 13.23 3.78
C PRO A 191 8.67 12.97 5.27
N THR A 192 7.88 13.59 6.16
CA THR A 192 7.97 13.36 7.62
C THR A 192 7.60 11.93 7.99
N VAL A 193 6.53 11.37 7.41
CA VAL A 193 6.13 9.97 7.62
C VAL A 193 7.22 9.03 7.13
N LEU A 194 7.77 9.27 5.93
CA LEU A 194 8.88 8.48 5.38
C LEU A 194 10.11 8.49 6.30
N ARG A 195 10.50 9.66 6.82
CA ARG A 195 11.65 9.78 7.74
C ARG A 195 11.43 9.02 9.05
N ASN A 196 10.22 9.11 9.61
CA ASN A 196 9.88 8.39 10.83
C ASN A 196 9.86 6.87 10.60
N LEU A 197 9.35 6.42 9.44
CA LEU A 197 9.41 5.02 9.03
C LEU A 197 10.85 4.52 8.86
N LYS A 198 11.73 5.28 8.20
CA LYS A 198 13.15 4.92 8.09
C LYS A 198 13.82 4.80 9.46
N SER A 199 13.44 5.65 10.41
CA SER A 199 13.92 5.57 11.79
C SER A 199 13.39 4.31 12.49
N TYR A 200 12.11 3.98 12.30
CA TYR A 200 11.51 2.74 12.79
C TYR A 200 12.23 1.51 12.24
N ILE A 201 12.50 1.46 10.94
CA ILE A 201 13.24 0.37 10.28
C ILE A 201 14.63 0.22 10.88
N LYS A 202 15.36 1.33 11.06
CA LYS A 202 16.71 1.32 11.65
C LYS A 202 16.70 0.74 13.07
N ASP A 203 15.77 1.22 13.90
CA ASP A 203 15.66 0.82 15.30
C ASP A 203 15.12 -0.61 15.49
N ASN A 204 14.52 -1.20 14.45
CA ASN A 204 13.97 -2.57 14.46
C ASN A 204 14.58 -3.44 13.35
N SER A 205 15.85 -3.21 13.03
CA SER A 205 16.59 -3.94 12.00
C SER A 205 16.78 -5.43 12.35
N ASP A 206 16.65 -5.79 13.63
CA ASP A 206 16.64 -7.18 14.09
C ASP A 206 15.39 -7.97 13.61
N LEU A 207 14.33 -7.27 13.20
CA LEU A 207 13.14 -7.85 12.56
C LEU A 207 13.25 -7.90 11.02
N GLU A 208 14.42 -7.63 10.45
CA GLU A 208 14.62 -7.78 9.01
C GLU A 208 14.44 -9.25 8.59
N VAL A 209 13.57 -9.45 7.61
CA VAL A 209 13.21 -10.77 7.08
C VAL A 209 14.23 -11.15 6.01
N LYS A 210 15.01 -12.19 6.29
CA LYS A 210 15.94 -12.78 5.34
C LYS A 210 15.24 -13.90 4.59
N VAL A 211 15.44 -13.94 3.27
CA VAL A 211 14.90 -15.02 2.45
C VAL A 211 15.62 -16.32 2.76
N ASN A 212 14.86 -17.33 3.18
CA ASN A 212 15.31 -18.69 3.38
C ASN A 212 14.72 -19.56 2.27
N GLU A 213 15.53 -20.39 1.61
CA GLU A 213 15.06 -21.21 0.48
C GLU A 213 13.88 -22.13 0.83
N ASN A 214 13.78 -22.54 2.10
CA ASN A 214 12.85 -23.56 2.58
C ASN A 214 11.60 -23.00 3.27
N GLU A 215 11.53 -21.69 3.52
CA GLU A 215 10.45 -21.10 4.32
C GLU A 215 9.85 -19.88 3.60
N SER A 216 8.53 -19.70 3.77
CA SER A 216 7.88 -18.47 3.31
C SER A 216 8.34 -17.28 4.16
N VAL A 217 8.59 -16.14 3.52
CA VAL A 217 8.96 -14.90 4.21
C VAL A 217 7.91 -14.46 5.23
N TYR A 218 6.64 -14.82 5.04
CA TYR A 218 5.55 -14.50 5.97
C TYR A 218 5.62 -15.38 7.22
N GLN A 219 6.04 -16.63 7.10
CA GLN A 219 6.26 -17.51 8.25
C GLN A 219 7.49 -17.08 9.03
N THR A 220 8.59 -16.78 8.33
CA THR A 220 9.80 -16.24 8.96
C THR A 220 9.49 -14.95 9.73
N ALA A 221 8.77 -14.01 9.11
CA ALA A 221 8.36 -12.77 9.76
C ALA A 221 7.46 -13.01 10.99
N ASN A 222 6.48 -13.92 10.88
CA ASN A 222 5.61 -14.28 12.00
C ASN A 222 6.40 -14.81 13.19
N ASN A 223 7.31 -15.75 12.94
CA ASN A 223 8.16 -16.37 13.95
C ASN A 223 9.07 -15.32 14.61
N GLN A 224 9.72 -14.46 13.83
CA GLN A 224 10.57 -13.38 14.36
C GLN A 224 9.80 -12.40 15.25
N VAL A 225 8.62 -11.96 14.82
CA VAL A 225 7.76 -11.06 15.62
C VAL A 225 7.27 -11.77 16.89
N LEU A 226 6.84 -13.03 16.79
CA LEU A 226 6.39 -13.83 17.93
C LEU A 226 7.51 -14.01 18.97
N ASP A 227 8.72 -14.37 18.53
CA ASP A 227 9.86 -14.58 19.41
C ASP A 227 10.28 -13.29 20.10
N LYS A 228 10.38 -12.18 19.34
CA LYS A 228 10.68 -10.87 19.92
C LYS A 228 9.62 -10.46 20.94
N PHE A 229 8.35 -10.66 20.61
CA PHE A 229 7.24 -10.35 21.52
C PHE A 229 7.26 -11.21 22.79
N LYS A 230 7.45 -12.53 22.68
CA LYS A 230 7.60 -13.43 23.83
C LYS A 230 8.76 -13.03 24.75
N ARG A 231 9.94 -12.73 24.18
CA ARG A 231 11.09 -12.24 24.98
C ARG A 231 10.77 -10.93 25.69
N THR A 232 9.98 -10.05 25.05
CA THR A 232 9.58 -8.77 25.61
C THR A 232 8.64 -8.95 26.81
N VAL A 233 7.60 -9.78 26.69
CA VAL A 233 6.64 -10.02 27.77
C VAL A 233 7.21 -10.87 28.90
N ASP A 234 8.21 -11.70 28.63
CA ASP A 234 9.01 -12.42 29.63
C ASP A 234 10.00 -11.51 30.39
N GLY A 235 10.09 -10.22 30.03
CA GLY A 235 11.05 -9.26 30.62
C GLY A 235 12.52 -9.50 30.24
N LYS A 236 12.79 -10.39 29.28
CA LYS A 236 14.13 -10.69 28.75
C LYS A 236 14.58 -9.63 27.75
N ASP A 237 13.63 -8.96 27.11
CA ASP A 237 13.86 -7.82 26.22
C ASP A 237 13.03 -6.63 26.73
N LYS A 238 13.64 -5.44 26.79
CA LYS A 238 12.95 -4.20 27.22
C LYS A 238 12.64 -3.29 26.03
N ASP A 239 12.98 -3.71 24.81
CA ASP A 239 12.79 -2.89 23.62
C ASP A 239 11.33 -2.94 23.13
N LEU A 240 10.54 -1.94 23.51
CA LEU A 240 9.16 -1.76 23.05
C LEU A 240 9.06 -0.94 21.75
N LYS A 241 10.17 -0.57 21.09
CA LYS A 241 10.14 0.28 19.89
C LYS A 241 9.35 -0.35 18.74
N PHE A 242 9.39 -1.68 18.60
CA PHE A 242 8.66 -2.39 17.54
C PHE A 242 7.14 -2.29 17.69
N LEU A 243 6.65 -2.05 18.93
CA LEU A 243 5.24 -1.81 19.27
C LEU A 243 4.87 -0.32 19.31
N GLY A 244 5.78 0.57 18.92
CA GLY A 244 5.54 2.00 18.95
C GLY A 244 5.97 2.71 20.24
N GLY A 245 6.65 2.02 21.17
CA GLY A 245 7.06 2.52 22.50
C GLY A 245 8.08 3.67 22.54
N LYS A 246 8.30 4.38 21.43
CA LYS A 246 9.13 5.58 21.36
C LYS A 246 8.24 6.82 21.37
N LYS A 247 8.30 7.59 22.47
CA LYS A 247 7.55 8.85 22.66
C LYS A 247 7.80 9.79 21.48
N GLY A 248 6.75 10.10 20.71
CA GLY A 248 6.78 11.09 19.63
C GLY A 248 7.07 10.60 18.21
N GLY A 249 6.99 9.30 17.87
CA GLY A 249 7.27 8.91 16.48
C GLY A 249 6.66 7.61 15.96
N TYR A 250 6.80 6.49 16.67
CA TYR A 250 6.51 5.17 16.06
C TYR A 250 5.05 4.74 16.18
N ASP A 251 4.37 5.05 17.28
CA ASP A 251 2.92 4.81 17.41
C ASP A 251 2.14 5.49 16.27
N ASN A 252 2.45 6.76 15.97
CA ASN A 252 1.81 7.49 14.86
C ASN A 252 2.10 6.86 13.49
N VAL A 253 3.32 6.37 13.26
CA VAL A 253 3.68 5.70 12.00
C VAL A 253 2.93 4.38 11.87
N LEU A 254 2.88 3.59 12.94
CA LEU A 254 2.22 2.29 12.93
C LEU A 254 0.71 2.43 12.78
N ARG A 255 0.07 3.37 13.47
CA ARG A 255 -1.36 3.68 13.25
C ARG A 255 -1.64 4.15 11.83
N TYR A 256 -0.81 5.05 11.31
CA TYR A 256 -0.97 5.55 9.94
C TYR A 256 -0.95 4.42 8.90
N PHE A 257 -0.03 3.45 9.03
CA PHE A 257 0.01 2.31 8.13
C PHE A 257 -1.03 1.23 8.46
N ASN A 258 -1.52 1.16 9.71
CA ASN A 258 -2.60 0.26 10.11
C ASN A 258 -3.87 0.52 9.31
N GLU A 259 -4.21 1.80 9.09
CA GLU A 259 -5.34 2.21 8.24
C GLU A 259 -5.20 1.68 6.80
N LEU A 260 -3.97 1.60 6.26
CA LEU A 260 -3.71 1.15 4.88
C LEU A 260 -3.73 -0.39 4.75
N ILE A 261 -3.37 -1.10 5.81
CA ILE A 261 -3.28 -2.57 5.84
C ILE A 261 -4.62 -3.19 6.28
N SER A 262 -5.37 -2.49 7.12
CA SER A 262 -6.66 -2.91 7.65
C SER A 262 -7.58 -1.69 7.84
N PRO A 263 -8.21 -1.19 6.76
CA PRO A 263 -9.05 0.01 6.80
C PRO A 263 -10.28 -0.11 7.72
N HIS A 264 -10.72 -1.33 7.95
CA HIS A 264 -11.70 -1.69 8.95
C HIS A 264 -11.02 -2.58 9.98
N ASP A 265 -10.21 -2.00 10.85
CA ASP A 265 -9.71 -2.71 12.02
C ASP A 265 -10.83 -2.73 13.07
N PRO A 266 -11.57 -3.84 13.27
CA PRO A 266 -12.65 -3.88 14.26
C PRO A 266 -12.11 -3.93 15.71
N MET A 267 -10.80 -3.74 15.89
CA MET A 267 -10.05 -4.01 17.13
C MET A 267 -9.30 -2.77 17.66
N GLU A 268 -9.60 -1.57 17.14
CA GLU A 268 -9.24 -0.29 17.78
C GLU A 268 -10.34 0.16 18.77
#